data_AF-A0A959KN03-F1
#
_entry.id   AF-A0A959KN03-F1
#
_cell.length_a   1.000
_cell.length_b   1.000
_cell.length_c   1.000
_cell.angle_alpha   90.00
_cell.angle_beta   90.00
_cell.angle_gamma   90.00
#
_symmetry.space_group_name_H-M   'P 1'
#
loop_
_entity.id
_entity.type
_entity.pdbx_description
1 polymer ?
#
loop_
_entity_poly.entity_id
_entity_poly.type
_entity_poly.pdbx_seq_one_letter_code
_entity_poly.pdbx_strand_id
1 'polypeptide(L)'
;MKELTELVELISRNKIRHIELVGTHNGYHSSVQQLYTGIVDGKFESEESAAHFFYPDSPLQKQYFLRLKKRLTRRLYNTLF
;
A
#
# COMPACT_ATOMS: atom_id res chain seq x y z
N MET A 1 -5.91 -0.63 -9.65
CA MET A 1 -4.70 0.09 -9.19
C MET A 1 -4.78 1.60 -9.34
N LYS A 2 -5.14 2.13 -10.52
CA LYS A 2 -5.08 3.56 -10.85
C LYS A 2 -5.53 4.54 -9.74
N GLU A 3 -6.75 4.37 -9.22
CA GLU A 3 -7.29 5.24 -8.15
C GLU A 3 -6.44 5.26 -6.87
N LEU A 4 -5.88 4.11 -6.49
CA LEU A 4 -5.03 4.00 -5.30
C LEU A 4 -3.70 4.73 -5.52
N THR A 5 -3.12 4.58 -6.71
CA THR A 5 -1.88 5.27 -7.09
C THR A 5 -2.07 6.78 -7.07
N GLU A 6 -3.16 7.28 -7.66
CA GLU A 6 -3.52 8.70 -7.64
C GLU A 6 -3.68 9.23 -6.20
N LEU A 7 -4.33 8.46 -5.32
CA LEU A 7 -4.49 8.83 -3.91
C LEU A 7 -3.14 8.86 -3.16
N VAL A 8 -2.27 7.89 -3.41
CA VAL A 8 -0.92 7.82 -2.85
C VAL A 8 -0.07 9.00 -3.33
N GLU A 9 -0.12 9.34 -4.62
CA GLU A 9 0.59 10.49 -5.18
C GLU A 9 0.10 11.83 -4.62
N LEU A 10 -1.22 12.00 -4.46
CA LEU A 10 -1.78 13.21 -3.88
C LEU A 10 -1.31 13.42 -2.43
N ILE A 11 -1.28 12.34 -1.64
CA ILE A 11 -0.81 12.38 -0.25
C ILE A 11 0.71 12.57 -0.17
N SER A 12 1.49 11.95 -1.06
CA SER A 12 2.95 12.08 -1.07
C SER A 12 3.41 13.48 -1.47
N ARG A 13 2.76 14.11 -2.46
CA ARG A 13 3.06 15.49 -2.93
C ARG A 13 2.73 16.55 -1.88
N ASN A 14 1.65 16.37 -1.11
CA ASN A 14 1.21 17.34 -0.10
C ASN A 14 1.97 17.26 1.24
N LYS A 15 3.11 16.57 1.29
CA LYS A 15 4.00 16.47 2.47
C LYS A 15 3.29 16.11 3.76
N ILE A 16 2.78 14.89 3.83
CA ILE A 16 2.62 14.24 5.13
C ILE A 16 3.95 13.56 5.46
N ARG A 17 4.85 14.36 6.04
CA ARG A 17 6.09 13.91 6.70
C ARG A 17 5.84 12.90 7.84
N HIS A 18 4.58 12.59 8.16
CA HIS A 18 4.15 11.78 9.28
C HIS A 18 2.95 10.94 8.86
N ILE A 19 3.13 10.05 7.88
CA ILE A 19 2.45 8.77 8.08
C ILE A 19 3.30 8.10 9.16
N GLU A 20 3.01 8.42 10.42
CA GLU A 20 3.42 7.67 11.62
C GLU A 20 2.78 6.26 11.60
N LEU A 21 2.82 5.57 10.46
CA LEU A 21 2.64 4.13 10.37
C LEU A 21 4.00 3.45 10.61
N VAL A 22 4.77 4.00 11.53
CA VAL A 22 5.98 3.39 12.05
C VAL A 22 5.63 2.78 13.40
N GLY A 23 4.78 1.75 13.34
CA GLY A 23 4.87 0.68 14.32
C GLY A 23 6.15 -0.09 14.01
N THR A 24 7.32 0.49 14.28
CA THR A 24 8.58 -0.25 14.35
C THR A 24 8.54 -1.13 15.59
N HIS A 25 7.81 -2.23 15.51
CA HIS A 25 8.15 -3.40 16.28
C HIS A 25 9.05 -4.25 15.37
N ASN A 26 10.36 -4.16 15.61
CA ASN A 26 11.37 -5.10 15.12
C ASN A 26 11.79 -5.03 13.64
N GLY A 27 11.90 -3.84 13.03
CA GLY A 27 12.58 -3.69 11.73
C GLY A 27 11.86 -4.28 10.51
N TYR A 28 10.67 -4.86 10.67
CA TYR A 28 9.82 -5.32 9.58
C TYR A 28 8.82 -4.23 9.16
N HIS A 29 8.92 -3.77 7.91
CA HIS A 29 7.87 -2.95 7.31
C HIS A 29 6.59 -3.79 7.16
N SER A 30 5.47 -3.31 7.70
CA SER A 30 4.18 -3.98 7.49
C SER A 30 3.85 -4.09 5.99
N SER A 31 3.11 -5.12 5.56
CA SER A 31 2.72 -5.27 4.15
C SER A 31 1.99 -4.03 3.60
N VAL A 32 1.31 -3.27 4.47
CA VAL A 32 0.64 -2.01 4.09
C VAL A 32 1.67 -0.94 3.74
N GLN A 33 2.75 -0.85 4.52
CA GLN A 33 3.83 0.10 4.27
C GLN A 33 4.63 -0.31 3.03
N GLN A 34 4.93 -1.60 2.86
CA GLN A 34 5.57 -2.10 1.65
C GLN A 34 4.73 -1.80 0.40
N LEU A 35 3.40 -1.92 0.50
CA LEU A 35 2.50 -1.58 -0.61
C LEU A 35 2.55 -0.09 -0.91
N TYR A 36 2.49 0.76 0.12
CA TYR A 36 2.61 2.21 -0.05
C TYR A 36 3.93 2.61 -0.71
N THR A 37 5.06 2.15 -0.17
CA THR A 37 6.39 2.44 -0.71
C THR A 37 6.53 1.92 -2.13
N GLY A 38 6.11 0.68 -2.40
CA GLY A 38 6.16 0.13 -3.76
C GLY A 38 5.27 0.88 -4.76
N ILE A 39 4.16 1.49 -4.34
CA ILE A 39 3.35 2.36 -5.21
C ILE A 39 4.07 3.68 -5.47
N VAL A 40 4.65 4.30 -4.43
CA VAL A 40 5.44 5.55 -4.56
C VAL A 40 6.64 5.35 -5.48
N ASP A 41 7.31 4.21 -5.37
CA ASP A 41 8.48 3.85 -6.18
C ASP A 41 8.10 3.36 -7.59
N GLY A 42 6.81 3.29 -7.92
CA GLY A 42 6.34 2.81 -9.24
C GLY A 42 6.51 1.31 -9.48
N LYS A 43 6.75 0.52 -8.43
CA LYS A 43 7.00 -0.94 -8.50
C LYS A 43 5.77 -1.76 -8.89
N PHE A 44 4.57 -1.23 -8.68
CA PHE A 44 3.31 -1.96 -8.87
C PHE A 44 2.40 -1.26 -9.90
N GLU A 45 2.47 -1.72 -11.14
CA GLU A 45 1.66 -1.20 -12.25
C GLU A 45 0.25 -1.81 -12.29
N SER A 46 0.08 -3.02 -11.74
CA SER A 46 -1.17 -3.78 -11.81
C SER A 46 -1.54 -4.46 -10.48
N GLU A 47 -2.80 -4.84 -10.32
CA GLU A 47 -3.24 -5.55 -9.10
C GLU A 47 -2.66 -6.96 -9.07
N GLU A 48 -2.48 -7.54 -10.25
CA GLU A 48 -1.94 -8.88 -10.47
C GLU A 48 -0.46 -8.93 -10.08
N SER A 49 0.35 -7.96 -10.53
CA SER A 49 1.78 -7.88 -10.17
C SER A 49 1.98 -7.68 -8.67
N ALA A 50 1.17 -6.82 -8.05
CA ALA A 50 1.21 -6.59 -6.61
C ALA A 50 0.72 -7.81 -5.83
N ALA A 51 -0.37 -8.45 -6.26
CA ALA A 51 -0.87 -9.66 -5.61
C ALA A 51 0.15 -10.79 -5.63
N HIS A 52 0.83 -10.99 -6.76
CA HIS A 52 1.88 -11.99 -6.90
C HIS A 52 3.11 -11.65 -6.04
N PHE A 53 3.48 -10.38 -5.92
CA PHE A 53 4.58 -9.95 -5.05
C PHE A 53 4.30 -10.24 -3.56
N PHE A 54 3.08 -9.94 -3.08
CA PHE A 54 2.74 -10.11 -1.66
C PHE A 54 2.37 -11.55 -1.29
N TYR A 55 1.85 -12.33 -2.24
CA TYR A 55 1.28 -13.66 -1.99
C TYR A 55 1.63 -14.65 -3.12
N PRO A 56 2.91 -14.87 -3.45
CA PRO A 56 3.34 -15.62 -4.65
C PRO A 56 2.81 -17.05 -4.70
N ASP A 57 2.74 -17.73 -3.57
CA ASP A 57 2.36 -19.15 -3.46
C ASP A 57 0.89 -19.36 -3.06
N SER A 58 0.08 -18.30 -3.03
CA SER A 58 -1.30 -18.40 -2.58
C SER A 58 -2.29 -18.54 -3.73
N PRO A 59 -3.15 -19.58 -3.74
CA PRO A 59 -4.26 -19.66 -4.70
C PRO A 59 -5.29 -18.53 -4.50
N LEU A 60 -5.25 -17.85 -3.35
CA LEU A 60 -6.12 -16.72 -2.99
C LEU A 60 -5.40 -15.37 -3.04
N GLN A 61 -4.27 -15.28 -3.74
CA GLN A 61 -3.43 -14.07 -3.84
C GLN A 61 -4.23 -12.80 -4.12
N LYS A 62 -5.19 -12.85 -5.07
CA LYS A 62 -6.04 -11.71 -5.43
C LYS A 62 -6.92 -11.26 -4.26
N GLN A 63 -7.53 -12.21 -3.55
CA GLN A 63 -8.40 -11.89 -2.43
C GLN A 63 -7.62 -11.27 -1.26
N TYR A 64 -6.44 -11.82 -0.95
CA TYR A 64 -5.59 -11.28 0.10
C TYR A 64 -5.04 -9.90 -0.25
N PHE A 65 -4.66 -9.70 -1.51
CA PHE A 65 -4.25 -8.40 -2.00
C PHE A 65 -5.37 -7.36 -1.91
N LEU A 66 -6.61 -7.71 -2.27
CA LEU A 66 -7.75 -6.79 -2.13
C LEU A 66 -7.99 -6.36 -0.67
N ARG A 67 -7.76 -7.26 0.30
CA ARG A 67 -7.81 -6.90 1.73
C ARG A 67 -6.69 -5.94 2.11
N LEU A 68 -5.47 -6.17 1.61
CA LEU A 68 -4.32 -5.30 1.84
C LEU A 68 -4.56 -3.91 1.25
N LYS A 69 -5.01 -3.85 -0.01
CA LYS A 69 -5.43 -2.64 -0.71
C LYS A 69 -6.46 -1.85 0.10
N LYS A 70 -7.55 -2.50 0.54
CA LYS A 70 -8.60 -1.85 1.34
C LYS A 70 -8.06 -1.26 2.64
N ARG A 71 -7.11 -1.92 3.30
CA ARG A 71 -6.46 -1.40 4.52
C ARG A 71 -5.64 -0.15 4.24
N LEU A 72 -4.85 -0.14 3.16
CA LEU A 72 -4.09 1.03 2.75
C LEU A 72 -5.03 2.19 2.39
N THR A 73 -6.01 1.96 1.53
CA THR A 73 -7.01 2.96 1.13
C THR A 73 -7.69 3.62 2.33
N ARG A 74 -8.15 2.82 3.32
CA ARG A 74 -8.77 3.36 4.54
C ARG A 74 -7.83 4.27 5.32
N ARG A 75 -6.56 3.89 5.46
CA ARG A 75 -5.56 4.71 6.16
C ARG A 75 -5.30 6.02 5.44
N LEU A 76 -5.19 5.99 4.11
CA LEU A 76 -5.02 7.17 3.27
C LEU A 76 -6.20 8.14 3.41
N TYR A 77 -7.43 7.63 3.37
CA TYR A 77 -8.62 8.46 3.62
C TYR A 77 -8.63 9.09 5.02
N ASN A 78 -8.36 8.29 6.06
CA ASN A 78 -8.25 8.78 7.44
C ASN A 78 -7.10 9.78 7.67
N THR A 79 -6.21 9.93 6.69
CA THR A 79 -5.11 10.87 6.74
C THR A 79 -5.47 12.19 6.04
N LEU A 80 -6.46 12.17 5.14
CA LEU A 80 -6.98 13.33 4.43
C LEU A 80 -8.09 14.08 5.19
N PHE A 81 -8.75 13.40 6.13
CA PHE A 81 -9.85 13.90 6.96
C PHE A 81 -9.53 13.70 8.44
#